data_AF-A0A8K0KFR1-F1
#
_entry.id   AF-A0A8K0KFR1-F1
#
_cell.length_a   1.000
_cell.length_b   1.000
_cell.length_c   1.000
_cell.angle_alpha   90.00
_cell.angle_beta   90.00
_cell.angle_gamma   90.00
#
_symmetry.space_group_name_H-M   'P 1'
#
loop_
_entity.id
_entity.type
_entity.pdbx_description
1 polymer ?
#
loop_
_entity_poly.entity_id
_entity_poly.type
_entity_poly.pdbx_seq_one_letter_code
_entity_poly.pdbx_strand_id
1 'polypeptide(L)'
;MRKNLSLKYFQFMSLDFIRNIRDPEKPATLEDLHVVSEDCIQIHQASDSNAVYVRIEFNPTVPHCSLATLIGLCIRVKLFRNLTDRYKLDIYIKKGAHTTEEEINKQINDKERIAAAMENPNLRELSVPEVNSIMRSSE
;
A
#
# COMPACT_ATOMS: atom_id res chain seq x y z
N MET A 1 -22.00 -0.20 18.66
CA MET A 1 -20.97 -1.22 18.95
C MET A 1 -20.45 -1.97 17.71
N ARG A 2 -21.29 -2.41 16.75
CA ARG A 2 -20.83 -3.18 15.57
C ARG A 2 -19.89 -2.45 14.59
N LYS A 3 -20.02 -1.12 14.43
CA LYS A 3 -19.23 -0.35 13.43
C LYS A 3 -17.73 -0.28 13.76
N ASN A 4 -17.37 -0.02 15.01
CA ASN A 4 -15.95 0.04 15.43
C ASN A 4 -15.22 -1.29 15.26
N LEU A 5 -15.92 -2.41 15.45
CA LEU A 5 -15.35 -3.74 15.25
C LEU A 5 -15.00 -3.99 13.77
N SER A 6 -15.86 -3.51 12.85
CA SER A 6 -15.63 -3.63 11.41
C SER A 6 -14.44 -2.78 10.94
N LEU A 7 -14.29 -1.55 11.44
CA LEU A 7 -13.17 -0.69 11.04
C LEU A 7 -11.84 -1.21 11.57
N LYS A 8 -11.82 -1.70 12.81
CA LYS A 8 -10.62 -2.31 13.40
C LYS A 8 -10.23 -3.60 12.68
N TYR A 9 -11.21 -4.42 12.28
CA TYR A 9 -10.94 -5.58 11.45
C TYR A 9 -10.36 -5.21 10.08
N PHE A 10 -10.88 -4.14 9.46
CA PHE A 10 -10.38 -3.65 8.17
C PHE A 10 -8.94 -3.10 8.28
N GLN A 11 -8.63 -2.40 9.38
CA GLN A 11 -7.27 -1.95 9.70
C GLN A 11 -6.34 -3.15 9.85
N PHE A 12 -6.75 -4.16 10.62
CA PHE A 12 -5.97 -5.37 10.84
C PHE A 12 -5.69 -6.12 9.53
N MET A 13 -6.71 -6.33 8.68
CA MET A 13 -6.52 -6.95 7.37
C MET A 13 -5.58 -6.13 6.48
N SER A 14 -5.74 -4.81 6.48
CA SER A 14 -4.86 -3.92 5.69
C SER A 14 -3.41 -4.08 6.12
N LEU A 15 -3.14 -4.13 7.43
CA LEU A 15 -1.80 -4.35 7.97
C LEU A 15 -1.26 -5.74 7.58
N ASP A 16 -2.06 -6.79 7.76
CA ASP A 16 -1.65 -8.16 7.50
C ASP A 16 -1.25 -8.38 6.03
N PHE A 17 -1.92 -7.69 5.10
CA PHE A 17 -1.57 -7.72 3.69
C PHE A 17 -0.25 -7.00 3.37
N ILE A 18 0.04 -5.88 4.03
CA ILE A 18 1.18 -5.02 3.66
C ILE A 18 2.45 -5.30 4.47
N ARG A 19 2.33 -5.83 5.69
CA ARG A 19 3.46 -6.05 6.61
C ARG A 19 4.50 -7.01 6.04
N ASN A 20 4.05 -8.02 5.30
CA ASN A 20 4.90 -9.06 4.70
C ASN A 20 5.48 -8.67 3.32
N ILE A 21 5.21 -7.46 2.82
CA ILE A 21 5.84 -6.98 1.58
C ILE A 21 7.35 -6.92 1.83
N ARG A 22 8.15 -7.47 0.92
CA ARG A 22 9.62 -7.39 0.99
C ARG A 22 10.11 -6.07 0.44
N ASP A 23 11.10 -5.49 1.10
CA ASP A 23 11.80 -4.32 0.58
C ASP A 23 12.55 -4.69 -0.71
N PRO A 24 12.46 -3.86 -1.76
CA PRO A 24 13.09 -4.16 -3.05
C PRO A 24 14.63 -4.14 -3.02
N GLU A 25 15.25 -3.53 -2.02
CA GLU A 25 16.71 -3.48 -1.84
C GLU A 25 17.21 -4.37 -0.69
N LYS A 26 16.39 -4.61 0.33
CA LYS A 26 16.78 -5.35 1.54
C LYS A 26 16.05 -6.69 1.67
N PRO A 27 16.73 -7.76 2.14
CA PRO A 27 16.11 -9.07 2.37
C PRO A 27 15.28 -9.11 3.67
N ALA A 28 14.41 -8.12 3.88
CA ALA A 28 13.56 -7.97 5.06
C ALA A 28 12.19 -7.43 4.66
N THR A 29 11.19 -7.61 5.52
CA THR A 29 9.83 -7.10 5.25
C THR A 29 9.69 -5.62 5.61
N LEU A 30 8.65 -4.97 5.10
CA LEU A 30 8.34 -3.59 5.45
C LEU A 30 8.08 -3.41 6.95
N GLU A 31 7.52 -4.43 7.63
CA GLU A 31 7.33 -4.42 9.08
C GLU A 31 8.67 -4.54 9.83
N ASP A 32 9.55 -5.48 9.43
CA ASP A 32 10.88 -5.62 10.04
C ASP A 32 11.71 -4.33 9.95
N LEU A 33 11.53 -3.60 8.84
CA LEU A 33 12.22 -2.35 8.55
C LEU A 33 11.50 -1.12 9.13
N HIS A 34 10.41 -1.31 9.87
CA HIS A 34 9.60 -0.24 10.46
C HIS A 34 9.08 0.78 9.42
N VAL A 35 8.90 0.32 8.18
CA VAL A 35 8.31 1.11 7.09
C VAL A 35 6.81 1.23 7.25
N VAL A 36 6.17 0.14 7.70
CA VAL A 36 4.73 0.06 8.00
C VAL A 36 4.53 -0.48 9.41
N SER A 37 3.47 -0.03 10.07
CA SER A 37 3.05 -0.49 11.40
C SER A 37 1.54 -0.29 11.55
N GLU A 38 0.93 -0.74 12.66
CA GLU A 38 -0.50 -0.52 12.92
C GLU A 38 -0.86 0.97 12.95
N ASP A 39 0.01 1.80 13.54
CA ASP A 39 -0.18 3.25 13.66
C ASP A 39 -0.12 4.00 12.32
N CYS A 40 0.49 3.36 11.30
CA CYS A 40 0.55 3.90 9.95
C CYS A 40 -0.78 3.80 9.21
N ILE A 41 -1.74 3.00 9.68
CA ILE A 41 -2.99 2.72 8.97
C ILE A 41 -4.15 3.37 9.71
N GLN A 42 -4.85 4.27 9.02
CA GLN A 42 -6.02 4.97 9.54
C GLN A 42 -7.23 4.64 8.67
N ILE A 43 -8.27 4.09 9.30
CA ILE A 43 -9.53 3.77 8.63
C ILE A 43 -10.61 4.74 9.08
N HIS A 44 -11.15 5.50 8.14
CA HIS A 44 -12.25 6.42 8.37
C HIS A 44 -13.48 5.96 7.60
N GLN A 45 -14.66 6.07 8.22
CA GLN A 45 -15.92 5.92 7.50
C GLN A 45 -16.53 7.30 7.34
N ALA A 46 -16.94 7.67 6.13
CA ALA A 46 -17.66 8.92 5.95
C ALA A 46 -19.00 8.87 6.69
N SER A 47 -19.36 9.97 7.35
CA SER A 47 -20.64 10.08 8.06
C SER A 47 -21.83 10.01 7.09
N ASP A 48 -21.64 10.55 5.89
CA ASP A 48 -22.73 10.79 4.92
C ASP A 48 -22.81 9.70 3.83
N SER A 49 -21.85 8.79 3.79
CA SER A 49 -21.84 7.66 2.85
C SER A 49 -21.25 6.44 3.53
N ASN A 50 -21.73 5.24 3.23
CA ASN A 50 -21.10 3.99 3.71
C ASN A 50 -19.71 3.73 3.10
N ALA A 51 -19.05 4.76 2.54
CA ALA A 51 -17.72 4.67 1.97
C ALA A 51 -16.66 4.61 3.07
N VAL A 52 -15.75 3.66 2.93
CA VAL A 52 -14.56 3.49 3.77
C VAL A 52 -13.38 4.18 3.11
N TYR A 53 -12.61 4.92 3.90
CA TYR A 53 -11.39 5.61 3.51
C TYR A 53 -10.24 4.98 4.28
N VAL A 54 -9.23 4.54 3.55
CA VAL A 54 -8.01 3.93 4.05
C VAL A 54 -6.90 4.91 3.78
N ARG A 55 -6.29 5.41 4.85
CA ARG A 55 -5.09 6.24 4.77
C ARG A 55 -3.91 5.45 5.31
N ILE A 56 -2.83 5.41 4.54
CA ILE A 56 -1.59 4.73 4.94
C ILE A 56 -0.45 5.71 4.90
N GLU A 57 0.27 5.85 6.00
CA GLU A 57 1.47 6.68 6.12
C GLU A 57 2.70 5.81 6.37
N PHE A 58 3.56 5.63 5.36
CA PHE A 58 4.74 4.79 5.48
C PHE A 58 6.03 5.62 5.59
N ASN A 59 7.06 5.02 6.20
CA ASN A 59 8.37 5.64 6.36
C ASN A 59 9.41 4.90 5.50
N PRO A 60 9.82 5.42 4.34
CA PRO A 60 10.75 4.71 3.46
C PRO A 60 12.08 4.41 4.16
N THR A 61 12.70 3.27 3.81
CA THR A 61 13.96 2.82 4.39
C THR A 61 15.17 3.67 4.00
N VAL A 62 15.08 4.36 2.86
CA VAL A 62 16.12 5.24 2.32
C VAL A 62 15.47 6.48 1.68
N PRO A 63 16.17 7.63 1.67
CA PRO A 63 15.69 8.87 1.08
C PRO A 63 15.87 8.88 -0.46
N HIS A 64 15.76 7.72 -1.12
CA HIS A 64 15.80 7.62 -2.58
C HIS A 64 14.38 7.62 -3.13
N CYS A 65 14.06 8.62 -3.97
CA CYS A 65 12.71 8.85 -4.50
C CYS A 65 12.11 7.61 -5.19
N SER A 66 12.93 6.88 -5.95
CA SER A 66 12.50 5.71 -6.73
C SER A 66 12.01 4.57 -5.84
N LEU A 67 12.72 4.30 -4.73
CA LEU A 67 12.36 3.21 -3.82
C LEU A 67 11.09 3.52 -3.06
N ALA A 68 10.95 4.77 -2.59
CA ALA A 68 9.76 5.20 -1.87
C ALA A 68 8.51 5.12 -2.77
N THR A 69 8.59 5.52 -4.04
CA THR A 69 7.52 5.34 -5.02
C THR A 69 7.19 3.86 -5.23
N LEU A 70 8.21 3.01 -5.37
CA LEU A 70 8.00 1.57 -5.59
C LEU A 70 7.31 0.90 -4.38
N ILE A 71 7.75 1.20 -3.16
CA ILE A 71 7.12 0.72 -1.92
C ILE A 71 5.65 1.15 -1.86
N GLY A 72 5.36 2.42 -2.15
CA GLY A 72 3.98 2.94 -2.17
C GLY A 72 3.10 2.23 -3.21
N LEU A 73 3.64 1.96 -4.40
CA LEU A 73 2.93 1.18 -5.43
C LEU A 73 2.70 -0.27 -5.01
N CYS A 74 3.68 -0.93 -4.39
CA CYS A 74 3.54 -2.29 -3.86
C CYS A 74 2.41 -2.38 -2.82
N ILE A 75 2.38 -1.45 -1.86
CA ILE A 75 1.29 -1.34 -0.86
C ILE A 75 -0.05 -1.22 -1.57
N ARG A 76 -0.16 -0.32 -2.55
CA ARG A 76 -1.41 -0.08 -3.27
C ARG A 76 -1.92 -1.31 -4.00
N VAL A 77 -1.05 -1.97 -4.75
CA VAL A 77 -1.40 -3.18 -5.52
C VAL A 77 -1.78 -4.32 -4.58
N LYS A 78 -1.06 -4.49 -3.47
CA LYS A 78 -1.34 -5.55 -2.49
C LYS A 78 -2.72 -5.36 -1.87
N LEU A 79 -3.08 -4.15 -1.48
CA LEU A 79 -4.41 -3.85 -0.94
C LEU A 79 -5.48 -4.01 -2.01
N PHE A 80 -5.29 -3.46 -3.21
CA PHE A 80 -6.26 -3.57 -4.31
C PHE A 80 -6.57 -5.03 -4.68
N ARG A 81 -5.58 -5.92 -4.59
CA ARG A 81 -5.75 -7.35 -4.91
C ARG A 81 -6.44 -8.15 -3.80
N ASN A 82 -6.25 -7.77 -2.53
CA ASN A 82 -6.68 -8.59 -1.39
C ASN A 82 -7.91 -8.03 -0.65
N LEU A 83 -8.16 -6.72 -0.74
CA LEU A 83 -9.36 -6.10 -0.16
C LEU A 83 -10.47 -6.04 -1.21
N THR A 84 -11.54 -6.81 -0.97
CA THR A 84 -12.70 -6.93 -1.87
C THR A 84 -13.75 -5.85 -1.66
N ASP A 85 -13.72 -5.16 -0.52
CA ASP A 85 -14.70 -4.12 -0.19
C ASP A 85 -14.47 -2.86 -1.03
N ARG A 86 -15.51 -2.02 -1.19
CA ARG A 86 -15.33 -0.70 -1.81
C ARG A 86 -14.72 0.26 -0.80
N TYR A 87 -13.48 0.68 -1.06
CA TYR A 87 -12.80 1.70 -0.27
C TYR A 87 -12.09 2.72 -1.16
N LYS A 88 -11.80 3.88 -0.58
CA LYS A 88 -10.90 4.89 -1.14
C LYS A 88 -9.55 4.75 -0.43
N LEU A 89 -8.46 4.75 -1.19
CA LEU A 89 -7.12 4.53 -0.68
C LEU A 89 -6.25 5.75 -0.99
N ASP A 90 -5.74 6.35 0.07
CA ASP A 90 -4.74 7.41 0.02
C ASP A 90 -3.46 6.93 0.72
N ILE A 91 -2.33 7.00 0.03
CA ILE A 91 -1.04 6.57 0.58
C ILE A 91 -0.11 7.78 0.62
N TYR A 92 0.52 8.01 1.76
CA TYR A 92 1.44 9.10 1.97
C TYR A 92 2.77 8.60 2.53
N ILE A 93 3.84 9.28 2.17
CA ILE A 93 5.09 9.25 2.92
C ILE A 93 4.90 10.10 4.18
N LYS A 94 5.43 9.61 5.30
CA LYS A 94 5.42 10.34 6.58
C LYS A 94 6.12 11.69 6.43
N LYS A 95 5.48 12.76 6.90
CA LYS A 95 6.00 14.12 6.77
C LYS A 95 7.43 14.25 7.30
N GLY A 96 8.30 14.83 6.49
CA GLY A 96 9.71 15.05 6.81
C GLY A 96 10.59 13.81 6.63
N ALA A 97 10.04 12.68 6.18
CA ALA A 97 10.84 11.49 5.86
C ALA A 97 11.56 11.60 4.50
N HIS A 98 11.10 12.48 3.61
CA HIS A 98 11.64 12.59 2.26
C HIS A 98 11.56 14.02 1.68
N THR A 99 12.59 14.48 0.98
CA THR A 99 12.67 15.85 0.42
C THR A 99 11.68 16.08 -0.73
N THR A 100 11.32 15.03 -1.47
CA THR A 100 10.34 15.04 -2.57
C THR A 100 9.01 14.34 -2.20
N GLU A 101 8.67 14.29 -0.90
CA GLU A 101 7.48 13.60 -0.41
C GLU A 101 6.19 14.00 -1.14
N GLU A 102 5.99 15.28 -1.43
CA GLU A 102 4.78 15.76 -2.12
C GLU A 102 4.66 15.22 -3.54
N GLU A 103 5.77 15.16 -4.28
CA GLU A 103 5.78 14.65 -5.64
C GLU A 103 5.49 13.16 -5.65
N ILE A 104 6.12 12.39 -4.76
CA ILE A 104 5.90 10.96 -4.63
C ILE A 104 4.45 10.67 -4.20
N ASN A 105 3.91 11.42 -3.25
CA ASN A 105 2.51 11.31 -2.83
C ASN A 105 1.55 11.58 -3.99
N LYS A 106 1.83 12.54 -4.87
CA LYS A 106 1.04 12.76 -6.09
C LYS A 106 1.13 11.54 -7.03
N GLN A 107 2.32 11.00 -7.25
CA GLN A 107 2.53 9.85 -8.14
C GLN A 107 1.82 8.59 -7.63
N ILE A 108 1.88 8.29 -6.32
CA ILE A 108 1.26 7.09 -5.72
C ILE A 108 -0.27 7.21 -5.65
N ASN A 109 -0.84 8.42 -5.73
CA ASN A 109 -2.30 8.62 -5.68
C ASN A 109 -2.95 8.93 -7.03
N ASP A 110 -2.15 9.08 -8.09
CA ASP A 110 -2.64 9.24 -9.45
C ASP A 110 -3.24 7.93 -9.99
N LYS A 111 -4.58 7.90 -10.05
CA LYS A 111 -5.34 6.70 -10.44
C LYS A 111 -5.10 6.29 -11.89
N GLU A 112 -4.92 7.24 -12.80
CA GLU A 112 -4.70 6.96 -14.22
C GLU A 112 -3.31 6.36 -14.42
N ARG A 113 -2.31 6.95 -13.76
CA ARG A 113 -0.93 6.44 -13.79
C ARG A 113 -0.82 5.04 -13.20
N ILE A 114 -1.56 4.76 -12.13
CA ILE A 114 -1.55 3.45 -11.47
C ILE A 114 -2.27 2.40 -12.30
N ALA A 115 -3.41 2.74 -12.90
CA ALA A 115 -4.09 1.83 -13.82
C ALA A 115 -3.15 1.43 -14.97
N ALA A 116 -2.46 2.39 -15.58
CA ALA A 116 -1.46 2.12 -16.61
C ALA A 116 -0.27 1.28 -16.10
N ALA A 117 0.21 1.54 -14.88
CA ALA A 117 1.28 0.77 -14.27
C ALA A 117 0.89 -0.69 -13.97
N MET A 118 -0.37 -0.94 -13.61
CA MET A 118 -0.90 -2.29 -13.36
C MET A 118 -1.10 -3.09 -14.65
N GLU A 119 -1.30 -2.42 -15.78
CA GLU A 119 -1.36 -3.03 -17.11
C GLU A 119 0.05 -3.30 -17.70
N ASN A 120 1.09 -2.64 -17.20
CA ASN A 120 2.47 -2.83 -17.67
C ASN A 120 3.05 -4.16 -17.16
N PRO A 121 3.42 -5.11 -18.05
CA PRO A 121 3.96 -6.42 -17.67
C PRO A 121 5.22 -6.32 -16.81
N ASN A 122 6.09 -5.34 -17.06
CA ASN A 122 7.36 -5.18 -16.34
C ASN A 122 7.15 -4.70 -14.89
N LEU A 123 6.16 -3.85 -14.66
CA LEU A 123 5.79 -3.41 -13.30
C LEU A 123 4.96 -4.46 -12.56
N ARG A 124 4.20 -5.27 -13.31
CA ARG A 124 3.56 -6.48 -12.79
C ARG A 124 4.59 -7.51 -12.33
N GLU A 125 5.74 -7.60 -13.00
CA GLU A 125 6.86 -8.49 -12.65
C GLU A 125 7.71 -7.96 -11.48
N LEU A 126 7.85 -6.64 -11.35
CA LEU A 126 8.47 -5.98 -10.19
C LEU A 126 7.61 -6.06 -8.91
N SER A 127 6.34 -6.44 -9.02
CA SER A 127 5.46 -6.69 -7.88
C SER A 127 5.78 -8.02 -7.19
N VAL A 128 6.98 -8.15 -6.64
CA VAL A 128 7.44 -9.26 -5.76
C VAL A 128 7.47 -10.66 -6.44
N PRO A 129 8.54 -11.45 -6.30
CA PRO A 129 8.62 -12.82 -6.83
C PRO A 129 7.43 -13.74 -6.49
N GLU A 130 6.72 -13.46 -5.39
CA GLU A 130 5.54 -14.21 -4.94
C GLU A 130 4.33 -14.09 -5.89
N VAL A 131 4.20 -13.02 -6.69
CA VAL A 131 3.11 -12.85 -7.67
C VAL A 131 3.26 -13.79 -8.86
N ASN A 132 4.49 -14.15 -9.24
CA ASN A 132 4.76 -15.06 -10.36
C ASN A 132 4.42 -16.52 -10.02
N SER A 133 4.54 -16.95 -8.76
CA SER A 133 4.16 -18.32 -8.36
C SER A 133 2.64 -18.54 -8.31
N ILE A 134 1.88 -17.48 -7.98
CA ILE A 134 0.42 -17.56 -7.84
C ILE A 134 -0.27 -17.54 -9.21
N MET A 135 0.27 -16.80 -10.19
CA MET A 135 -0.28 -16.74 -11.56
C MET A 135 0.03 -17.97 -12.41
N ARG A 136 1.11 -18.73 -12.12
CA ARG A 136 1.43 -19.99 -12.83
C ARG A 136 0.68 -21.21 -12.31
N SER A 137 -0.09 -21.06 -11.24
CA SER A 137 -0.91 -22.14 -10.66
C SER A 137 -2.37 -22.13 -11.18
N SER A 138 -2.67 -21.27 -12.15
CA SER A 138 -3.99 -21.16 -12.80
C SER A 138 -3.93 -21.53 -14.30
N GLU A 139 -2.85 -22.18 -14.73
CA GLU A 139 -2.76 -22.86 -16.03
C GLU A 139 -2.97 -24.37 -15.84
#